data_AF-A0A0N4U784-F1
#
_entry.id   AF-A0A0N4U784-F1
#
_cell.length_a   1.000
_cell.length_b   1.000
_cell.length_c   1.000
_cell.angle_alpha   90.00
_cell.angle_beta   90.00
_cell.angle_gamma   90.00
#
_symmetry.space_group_name_H-M   'P 1'
#
loop_
_entity.id
_entity.type
_entity.pdbx_description
1 polymer ?
#
loop_
_entity_poly.entity_id
_entity_poly.type
_entity_poly.pdbx_seq_one_letter_code
_entity_poly.pdbx_strand_id
1 'polypeptide(L)'
;MLISEFIAELTKIAIEFPSVEARINLYLGDLRRYSWIICKKERNRILSALYYRKALELDSDNGTILNQLGLLWQDANPQRALLYYFFASIAKYPYQGAGENVLNLLSLSLNADSLILNIIYHCLNSFRKIEYEDLSRKWTEDLLPNYLNSHRVDDISLFIHLLTLTAVFPLSKDETLRSLFYSLIRACDLIMCSFESWKTSDTEKIFRRRRASLSSTDDDNDNENDEECDNDTDNEKEKKNIGSFIDNNDNEYDEWNLSNDQNEYKNQVKTLMVPLLHFTIQLSTYVLSDRSSSALRSLFEKHCQQLVDALNSFALKPANFEIPIWNIIETSPVLMLPYMATTLVNLPNSIITYDCFFKITSTDLGKTTNLMKNMAKLRIDYEKNEVSYQASLPIYVIPEEEVLFERLDIIKNILLKNKMIVIVNYEIIQNADKRKKDDKKSRKLLRWIENELPKSSKYLRLRPSTSTYQLAKDIISSNISSNTNSIIATILYLSTNNYQEIKNPVKSITIENVDEFANRCNITNFRRGTTPR
;
A
#
# COMPACT_ATOMS: atom_id res chain seq x y z
N MET A 1 -55.16 -23.29 9.24
CA MET A 1 -56.37 -22.44 9.24
C MET A 1 -56.06 -21.12 9.91
N LEU A 2 -55.76 -21.10 11.22
CA LEU A 2 -55.44 -19.89 12.01
C LEU A 2 -54.39 -18.95 11.36
N ILE A 3 -53.23 -19.45 10.92
CA ILE A 3 -52.20 -18.58 10.29
C ILE A 3 -52.75 -17.86 9.05
N SER A 4 -53.57 -18.53 8.25
CA SER A 4 -54.14 -17.94 7.03
C SER A 4 -55.17 -16.84 7.36
N GLU A 5 -55.95 -17.02 8.40
CA GLU A 5 -56.91 -16.02 8.90
C GLU A 5 -56.17 -14.77 9.42
N PHE A 6 -55.13 -14.95 10.24
CA PHE A 6 -54.31 -13.84 10.73
C PHE A 6 -53.63 -13.08 9.59
N ILE A 7 -53.13 -13.79 8.57
CA ILE A 7 -52.51 -13.16 7.40
C ILE A 7 -53.53 -12.30 6.64
N ALA A 8 -54.75 -12.81 6.43
CA ALA A 8 -55.79 -12.06 5.73
C ALA A 8 -56.16 -10.79 6.50
N GLU A 9 -56.30 -10.87 7.82
CA GLU A 9 -56.65 -9.73 8.65
C GLU A 9 -55.53 -8.69 8.73
N LEU A 10 -54.30 -9.12 8.97
CA LEU A 10 -53.13 -8.23 8.95
C LEU A 10 -52.94 -7.55 7.59
N THR A 11 -53.23 -8.23 6.48
CA THR A 11 -53.16 -7.62 5.14
C THR A 11 -54.15 -6.47 4.98
N LYS A 12 -55.38 -6.60 5.52
CA LYS A 12 -56.35 -5.49 5.52
C LYS A 12 -55.85 -4.32 6.38
N ILE A 13 -55.36 -4.62 7.59
CA ILE A 13 -54.83 -3.60 8.51
C ILE A 13 -53.65 -2.85 7.86
N ALA A 14 -52.78 -3.54 7.11
CA ALA A 14 -51.68 -2.89 6.40
C ALA A 14 -52.16 -1.85 5.37
N ILE A 15 -53.26 -2.13 4.68
CA ILE A 15 -53.87 -1.22 3.70
C ILE A 15 -54.56 -0.05 4.40
N GLU A 16 -55.28 -0.32 5.49
CA GLU A 16 -56.01 0.70 6.25
C GLU A 16 -55.07 1.64 7.02
N PHE A 17 -53.92 1.14 7.46
CA PHE A 17 -52.97 1.89 8.29
C PHE A 17 -51.54 1.88 7.70
N PRO A 18 -51.28 2.68 6.64
CA PRO A 18 -49.97 2.74 6.00
C PRO A 18 -48.82 3.10 6.95
N SER A 19 -49.10 3.86 8.02
CA SER A 19 -48.10 4.27 9.03
C SER A 19 -47.47 3.10 9.81
N VAL A 20 -48.11 1.94 9.83
CA VAL A 20 -47.60 0.73 10.49
C VAL A 20 -47.34 -0.41 9.50
N GLU A 21 -47.40 -0.14 8.20
CA GLU A 21 -47.29 -1.13 7.12
C GLU A 21 -45.98 -1.92 7.21
N ALA A 22 -44.85 -1.27 7.48
CA ALA A 22 -43.55 -1.93 7.63
C ALA A 22 -43.58 -3.01 8.73
N ARG A 23 -44.14 -2.67 9.89
CA ARG A 23 -44.26 -3.56 11.05
C ARG A 23 -45.21 -4.72 10.77
N ILE A 24 -46.31 -4.46 10.07
CA ILE A 24 -47.27 -5.50 9.70
C ILE A 24 -46.64 -6.47 8.69
N ASN A 25 -45.89 -5.98 7.71
CA ASN A 25 -45.16 -6.83 6.77
C ASN A 25 -44.12 -7.70 7.49
N LEU A 26 -43.41 -7.18 8.51
CA LEU A 26 -42.55 -8.00 9.36
C LEU A 26 -43.34 -9.16 10.02
N TYR A 27 -44.52 -8.89 10.59
CA TYR A 27 -45.36 -9.93 11.21
C TYR A 27 -45.91 -10.94 10.19
N LEU A 28 -46.32 -10.49 9.01
CA LEU A 28 -46.75 -11.36 7.92
C LEU A 28 -45.60 -12.28 7.48
N GLY A 29 -44.38 -11.75 7.39
CA GLY A 29 -43.18 -12.51 7.13
C GLY A 29 -42.93 -13.59 8.19
N ASP A 30 -43.06 -13.24 9.47
CA ASP A 30 -42.92 -14.18 10.59
C ASP A 30 -43.96 -15.30 10.56
N LEU A 31 -45.24 -14.96 10.34
CA LEU A 31 -46.32 -15.93 10.21
C LEU A 31 -46.09 -16.91 9.06
N ARG A 32 -45.60 -16.41 7.91
CA ARG A 32 -45.22 -17.25 6.77
C ARG A 32 -44.01 -18.11 7.08
N ARG A 33 -43.01 -17.58 7.80
CA ARG A 33 -41.84 -18.35 8.26
C ARG A 33 -42.27 -19.49 9.18
N TYR A 34 -43.15 -19.24 10.15
CA TYR A 34 -43.69 -20.29 11.01
C TYR A 34 -44.49 -21.32 10.22
N SER A 35 -45.30 -20.89 9.25
CA SER A 35 -46.01 -21.81 8.37
C SER A 35 -45.05 -22.66 7.52
N TRP A 36 -43.92 -22.11 7.09
CA TRP A 36 -42.86 -22.88 6.43
C TRP A 36 -42.21 -23.89 7.39
N ILE A 37 -41.83 -23.47 8.60
CA ILE A 37 -41.20 -24.35 9.59
C ILE A 37 -42.11 -25.55 9.92
N ILE A 38 -43.41 -25.30 10.10
CA ILE A 38 -44.40 -26.32 10.47
C ILE A 38 -44.78 -27.19 9.27
N CYS A 39 -45.11 -26.59 8.12
CA CYS A 39 -45.69 -27.31 6.99
C CYS A 39 -44.67 -27.74 5.93
N LYS A 40 -43.41 -27.26 6.02
CA LYS A 40 -42.32 -27.51 5.06
C LYS A 40 -42.68 -27.22 3.60
N LYS A 41 -43.57 -26.26 3.36
CA LYS A 41 -43.94 -25.80 2.01
C LYS A 41 -43.07 -24.63 1.59
N GLU A 42 -42.25 -24.82 0.56
CA GLU A 42 -41.29 -23.81 0.10
C GLU A 42 -41.94 -22.49 -0.32
N ARG A 43 -43.17 -22.55 -0.87
CA ARG A 43 -43.98 -21.36 -1.14
C ARG A 43 -44.08 -20.42 0.07
N ASN A 44 -44.19 -20.95 1.29
CA ASN A 44 -44.26 -20.12 2.50
C ASN A 44 -42.94 -19.44 2.82
N ARG A 45 -41.80 -20.07 2.51
CA ARG A 45 -40.47 -19.45 2.65
C ARG A 45 -40.34 -18.27 1.69
N ILE A 46 -40.73 -18.47 0.42
CA ILE A 46 -40.73 -17.42 -0.61
C ILE A 46 -41.63 -16.26 -0.19
N LEU A 47 -42.85 -16.54 0.25
CA LEU A 47 -43.78 -15.50 0.73
C LEU A 47 -43.23 -14.76 1.96
N SER A 48 -42.57 -15.47 2.88
CA SER A 48 -41.90 -14.86 4.03
C SER A 48 -40.84 -13.87 3.58
N ALA A 49 -39.98 -14.26 2.62
CA ALA A 49 -38.97 -13.38 2.04
C ALA A 49 -39.59 -12.13 1.39
N LEU A 50 -40.68 -12.28 0.63
CA LEU A 50 -41.37 -11.15 -0.01
C LEU A 50 -41.90 -10.14 1.02
N TYR A 51 -42.50 -10.62 2.11
CA TYR A 51 -42.98 -9.73 3.17
C TYR A 51 -41.84 -9.04 3.92
N TYR A 52 -40.75 -9.74 4.24
CA TYR A 52 -39.59 -9.09 4.85
C TYR A 52 -38.94 -8.05 3.93
N ARG A 53 -38.85 -8.33 2.62
CA ARG A 53 -38.37 -7.35 1.64
C ARG A 53 -39.25 -6.11 1.59
N LYS A 54 -40.57 -6.29 1.54
CA LYS A 54 -41.52 -5.19 1.58
C LYS A 54 -41.38 -4.36 2.87
N ALA A 55 -41.19 -5.02 4.01
CA ALA A 55 -40.92 -4.33 5.28
C ALA A 55 -39.63 -3.51 5.21
N LEU A 56 -38.58 -4.05 4.60
CA LEU A 56 -37.26 -3.41 4.50
C LEU A 56 -37.24 -2.25 3.48
N GLU A 57 -38.04 -2.31 2.43
CA GLU A 57 -38.27 -1.18 1.51
C GLU A 57 -38.94 0.01 2.23
N LEU A 58 -39.81 -0.28 3.20
CA LEU A 58 -40.53 0.74 3.98
C LEU A 58 -39.74 1.24 5.19
N ASP A 59 -38.83 0.42 5.73
CA ASP A 59 -38.02 0.69 6.92
C ASP A 59 -36.62 0.08 6.77
N SER A 60 -35.78 0.73 5.95
CA SER A 60 -34.44 0.26 5.58
C SER A 60 -33.43 0.24 6.73
N ASP A 61 -33.75 0.95 7.82
CA ASP A 61 -32.88 1.17 8.97
C ASP A 61 -33.03 0.08 10.04
N ASN A 62 -33.99 -0.83 9.89
CA ASN A 62 -34.39 -1.79 10.92
C ASN A 62 -33.65 -3.13 10.80
N GLY A 63 -32.64 -3.30 11.66
CA GLY A 63 -31.83 -4.51 11.74
C GLY A 63 -32.63 -5.77 12.07
N THR A 64 -33.82 -5.66 12.66
CA THR A 64 -34.66 -6.83 12.97
C THR A 64 -35.09 -7.53 11.69
N ILE A 65 -35.50 -6.78 10.66
CA ILE A 65 -35.98 -7.33 9.39
C ILE A 65 -34.86 -8.11 8.68
N LEU A 66 -33.66 -7.52 8.66
CA LEU A 66 -32.45 -8.16 8.15
C LEU A 66 -32.14 -9.44 8.92
N ASN A 67 -32.21 -9.41 10.24
CA ASN A 67 -32.02 -10.61 11.05
C ASN A 67 -33.03 -11.72 10.70
N GLN A 68 -34.30 -11.37 10.47
CA GLN A 68 -35.30 -12.37 10.09
C GLN A 68 -35.01 -12.99 8.71
N LEU A 69 -34.50 -12.21 7.75
CA LEU A 69 -34.02 -12.73 6.47
C LEU A 69 -32.83 -13.69 6.66
N GLY A 70 -31.90 -13.36 7.56
CA GLY A 70 -30.81 -14.27 7.92
C GLY A 70 -31.34 -15.61 8.47
N LEU A 71 -32.26 -15.56 9.43
CA LEU A 71 -32.90 -16.76 9.99
C LEU A 71 -33.68 -17.57 8.95
N LEU A 72 -34.26 -16.89 7.95
CA LEU A 72 -34.99 -17.52 6.86
C LEU A 72 -34.05 -18.29 5.92
N TRP A 73 -32.80 -17.87 5.75
CA TRP A 73 -31.86 -18.43 4.76
C TRP A 73 -30.73 -19.29 5.36
N GLN A 74 -30.56 -19.30 6.67
CA GLN A 74 -29.41 -19.94 7.35
C GLN A 74 -29.17 -21.41 7.02
N ASP A 75 -30.23 -22.18 6.72
CA ASP A 75 -30.16 -23.60 6.37
C ASP A 75 -29.87 -23.84 4.88
N ALA A 76 -30.31 -22.95 3.98
CA ALA A 76 -30.15 -23.12 2.54
C ALA A 76 -28.94 -22.36 1.97
N ASN A 77 -28.59 -21.22 2.55
CA ASN A 77 -27.47 -20.40 2.13
C ASN A 77 -26.86 -19.67 3.35
N PRO A 78 -25.95 -20.36 4.08
CA PRO A 78 -25.28 -19.79 5.24
C PRO A 78 -24.53 -18.49 4.96
N GLN A 79 -23.89 -18.36 3.79
CA GLN A 79 -23.15 -17.15 3.41
C GLN A 79 -24.08 -15.95 3.27
N ARG A 80 -25.23 -16.12 2.61
CA ARG A 80 -26.27 -15.09 2.49
C ARG A 80 -26.85 -14.73 3.85
N ALA A 81 -27.13 -15.72 4.68
CA ALA A 81 -27.63 -15.49 6.03
C ALA A 81 -26.64 -14.68 6.88
N LEU A 82 -25.36 -15.04 6.81
CA LEU A 82 -24.27 -14.33 7.47
C LEU A 82 -24.19 -12.87 7.04
N LEU A 83 -24.35 -12.61 5.74
CA LEU A 83 -24.38 -11.25 5.19
C LEU A 83 -25.53 -10.42 5.79
N TYR A 84 -26.73 -11.00 5.90
CA TYR A 84 -27.87 -10.35 6.57
C TYR A 84 -27.61 -10.10 8.06
N TYR A 85 -27.00 -11.04 8.79
CA TYR A 85 -26.66 -10.84 10.20
C TYR A 85 -25.61 -9.75 10.40
N PHE A 86 -24.64 -9.63 9.51
CA PHE A 86 -23.72 -8.50 9.51
C PHE A 86 -24.47 -7.18 9.30
N PHE A 87 -25.32 -7.09 8.28
CA PHE A 87 -26.12 -5.89 8.05
C PHE A 87 -27.05 -5.56 9.22
N ALA A 88 -27.67 -6.56 9.84
CA ALA A 88 -28.48 -6.37 11.03
C ALA A 88 -27.70 -5.79 12.22
N SER A 89 -26.39 -6.05 12.27
CA SER A 89 -25.50 -5.56 13.34
C SER A 89 -25.03 -4.12 13.13
N ILE A 90 -24.92 -3.69 11.87
CA ILE A 90 -24.45 -2.34 11.50
C ILE A 90 -25.57 -1.40 11.03
N ALA A 91 -26.82 -1.87 11.01
CA ALA A 91 -27.98 -1.04 10.73
C ALA A 91 -28.09 0.12 11.72
N LYS A 92 -28.79 1.19 11.34
CA LYS A 92 -29.00 2.34 12.22
C LYS A 92 -29.78 1.97 13.49
N TYR A 93 -30.71 1.02 13.40
CA TYR A 93 -31.33 0.36 14.55
C TYR A 93 -30.89 -1.12 14.57
N PRO A 94 -29.73 -1.44 15.18
CA PRO A 94 -29.19 -2.79 15.17
C PRO A 94 -30.09 -3.80 15.89
N TYR A 95 -30.07 -5.04 15.40
CA TYR A 95 -30.66 -6.15 16.14
C TYR A 95 -29.66 -6.69 17.17
N GLN A 96 -30.00 -6.62 18.46
CA GLN A 96 -29.08 -6.99 19.55
C GLN A 96 -28.57 -8.43 19.49
N GLY A 97 -29.37 -9.36 18.97
CA GLY A 97 -28.97 -10.78 18.83
C GLY A 97 -28.19 -11.11 17.57
N ALA A 98 -27.89 -10.13 16.70
CA ALA A 98 -27.31 -10.41 15.39
C ALA A 98 -25.89 -11.00 15.51
N GLY A 99 -25.08 -10.51 16.45
CA GLY A 99 -23.74 -11.04 16.68
C GLY A 99 -23.72 -12.48 17.21
N GLU A 100 -24.69 -12.84 18.05
CA GLU A 100 -24.85 -14.23 18.50
C GLU A 100 -25.23 -15.14 17.33
N ASN A 101 -26.13 -14.68 16.44
CA ASN A 101 -26.50 -15.42 15.23
C ASN A 101 -25.31 -15.61 14.27
N VAL A 102 -24.42 -14.62 14.14
CA VAL A 102 -23.15 -14.76 13.40
C VAL A 102 -22.31 -15.89 13.97
N LEU A 103 -22.04 -15.87 15.28
CA LEU A 103 -21.17 -16.86 15.93
C LEU A 103 -21.79 -18.27 15.91
N ASN A 104 -23.10 -18.38 16.15
CA ASN A 104 -23.81 -19.65 16.11
C ASN A 104 -23.76 -20.25 14.70
N LEU A 105 -24.06 -19.47 13.66
CA LEU A 105 -24.02 -19.94 12.28
C LEU A 105 -22.61 -20.37 11.86
N LEU A 106 -21.58 -19.60 12.23
CA LEU A 106 -20.20 -19.95 11.95
C LEU A 106 -19.77 -21.23 12.66
N SER A 107 -20.15 -21.41 13.93
CA SER A 107 -19.81 -22.63 14.69
C SER A 107 -20.45 -23.90 14.09
N LEU A 108 -21.69 -23.80 13.59
CA LEU A 108 -22.38 -24.90 12.91
C LEU A 108 -21.79 -25.19 11.53
N SER A 109 -21.17 -24.19 10.89
CA SER A 109 -20.57 -24.31 9.56
C SER A 109 -19.06 -24.57 9.56
N LEU A 110 -18.44 -24.78 10.73
CA LEU A 110 -17.02 -25.17 10.82
C LEU A 110 -16.68 -26.48 10.11
N ASN A 111 -17.65 -27.39 10.05
CA ASN A 111 -17.51 -28.65 9.32
C ASN A 111 -17.88 -28.52 7.84
N ALA A 112 -18.25 -27.32 7.38
CA ALA A 112 -18.50 -27.09 5.96
C ALA A 112 -17.17 -26.83 5.23
N ASP A 113 -17.06 -27.30 4.00
CA ASP A 113 -15.90 -27.10 3.11
C ASP A 113 -15.71 -25.63 2.65
N SER A 114 -16.27 -24.65 3.38
CA SER A 114 -16.19 -23.25 3.02
C SER A 114 -14.99 -22.57 3.69
N LEU A 115 -13.91 -22.41 2.92
CA LEU A 115 -12.71 -21.69 3.35
C LEU A 115 -13.03 -20.28 3.89
N ILE A 116 -13.98 -19.57 3.29
CA ILE A 116 -14.36 -18.21 3.69
C ILE A 116 -15.05 -18.20 5.05
N LEU A 117 -15.97 -19.12 5.32
CA LEU A 117 -16.59 -19.22 6.64
C LEU A 117 -15.55 -19.54 7.72
N ASN A 118 -14.57 -20.41 7.40
CA ASN A 118 -13.45 -20.71 8.29
C ASN A 118 -12.56 -19.48 8.55
N ILE A 119 -12.28 -18.68 7.53
CA ILE A 119 -11.55 -17.39 7.69
C ILE A 119 -12.32 -16.46 8.63
N ILE A 120 -13.61 -16.27 8.39
CA ILE A 120 -14.44 -15.35 9.19
C ILE A 120 -14.52 -15.83 10.64
N TYR A 121 -14.76 -17.13 10.86
CA TYR A 121 -14.77 -17.70 12.20
C TYR A 121 -13.43 -17.50 12.91
N HIS A 122 -12.31 -17.76 12.23
CA HIS A 122 -10.98 -17.53 12.79
C HIS A 122 -10.77 -16.05 13.15
N CYS A 123 -11.19 -15.13 12.29
CA CYS A 123 -11.12 -13.69 12.55
C CYS A 123 -11.88 -13.27 13.81
N LEU A 124 -13.08 -13.83 14.03
CA LEU A 124 -13.98 -13.41 15.11
C LEU A 124 -13.76 -14.18 16.43
N ASN A 125 -13.31 -15.42 16.38
CA ASN A 125 -13.28 -16.31 17.55
C ASN A 125 -11.87 -16.64 18.06
N SER A 126 -10.91 -16.85 17.16
CA SER A 126 -9.60 -17.44 17.50
C SER A 126 -8.42 -16.80 16.80
N PHE A 127 -8.49 -15.49 16.51
CA PHE A 127 -7.54 -14.84 15.62
C PHE A 127 -6.09 -15.01 16.08
N ARG A 128 -5.32 -15.67 15.23
CA ARG A 128 -3.87 -15.82 15.31
C ARG A 128 -3.29 -15.45 13.96
N LYS A 129 -2.35 -14.50 13.96
CA LYS A 129 -1.82 -13.90 12.74
C LYS A 129 -1.22 -14.93 11.78
N ILE A 130 -0.39 -15.86 12.29
CA ILE A 130 0.26 -16.89 11.47
C ILE A 130 -0.78 -17.79 10.78
N GLU A 131 -1.75 -18.29 11.55
CA GLU A 131 -2.83 -19.13 11.01
C GLU A 131 -3.71 -18.37 10.01
N TYR A 132 -3.96 -17.08 10.25
CA TYR A 132 -4.68 -16.22 9.33
C TYR A 132 -3.91 -16.00 8.03
N GLU A 133 -2.59 -15.78 8.09
CA GLU A 133 -1.73 -15.62 6.92
C GLU A 133 -1.78 -16.86 6.03
N ASP A 134 -1.79 -18.06 6.62
CA ASP A 134 -1.96 -19.31 5.87
C ASP A 134 -3.35 -19.43 5.23
N LEU A 135 -4.43 -19.11 5.96
CA LEU A 135 -5.79 -19.14 5.41
C LEU A 135 -5.99 -18.09 4.30
N SER A 136 -5.47 -16.88 4.51
CA SER A 136 -5.49 -15.78 3.55
C SER A 136 -4.71 -16.15 2.28
N ARG A 137 -3.55 -16.78 2.43
CA ARG A 137 -2.77 -17.30 1.30
C ARG A 137 -3.56 -18.32 0.49
N LYS A 138 -4.15 -19.34 1.14
CA LYS A 138 -5.01 -20.31 0.45
C LYS A 138 -6.17 -19.65 -0.31
N TRP A 139 -6.78 -18.63 0.29
CA TRP A 139 -7.85 -17.91 -0.38
C TRP A 139 -7.35 -17.10 -1.59
N THR A 140 -6.28 -16.32 -1.43
CA THR A 140 -5.78 -15.40 -2.47
C THR A 140 -4.95 -16.05 -3.56
N GLU A 141 -4.20 -17.12 -3.26
CA GLU A 141 -3.31 -17.80 -4.20
C GLU A 141 -3.97 -19.04 -4.83
N ASP A 142 -4.86 -19.74 -4.12
CA ASP A 142 -5.47 -20.97 -4.64
C ASP A 142 -6.93 -20.73 -5.07
N LEU A 143 -7.79 -20.22 -4.19
CA LEU A 143 -9.24 -20.17 -4.45
C LEU A 143 -9.62 -19.04 -5.42
N LEU A 144 -9.16 -17.82 -5.15
CA LEU A 144 -9.54 -16.62 -5.89
C LEU A 144 -9.10 -16.68 -7.37
N PRO A 145 -7.86 -17.08 -7.72
CA PRO A 145 -7.47 -17.19 -9.12
C PRO A 145 -8.29 -18.24 -9.88
N ASN A 146 -8.62 -19.36 -9.24
CA ASN A 146 -9.49 -20.38 -9.84
C ASN A 146 -10.90 -19.84 -10.10
N TYR A 147 -11.44 -19.03 -9.19
CA TYR A 147 -12.75 -18.41 -9.36
C TYR A 147 -12.75 -17.33 -10.44
N LEU A 148 -11.66 -16.55 -10.53
CA LEU A 148 -11.46 -15.57 -11.60
C LEU A 148 -11.36 -16.26 -12.96
N ASN A 149 -10.59 -17.34 -13.07
CA ASN A 149 -10.45 -18.11 -14.31
C ASN A 149 -11.74 -18.82 -14.73
N SER A 150 -12.59 -19.19 -13.77
CA SER A 150 -13.90 -19.80 -14.02
C SER A 150 -15.06 -18.79 -14.06
N HIS A 151 -14.76 -17.48 -14.03
CA HIS A 151 -15.74 -16.40 -14.05
C HIS A 151 -16.86 -16.52 -12.99
N ARG A 152 -16.53 -17.07 -11.81
CA ARG A 152 -17.44 -17.19 -10.65
C ARG A 152 -17.58 -15.88 -9.89
N VAL A 153 -18.02 -14.85 -10.60
CA VAL A 153 -18.06 -13.46 -10.13
C VAL A 153 -18.95 -13.28 -8.89
N ASP A 154 -20.10 -13.95 -8.85
CA ASP A 154 -21.04 -13.82 -7.73
C ASP A 154 -20.44 -14.34 -6.41
N ASP A 155 -19.72 -15.46 -6.46
CA ASP A 155 -19.04 -16.01 -5.29
C ASP A 155 -17.92 -15.09 -4.81
N ILE A 156 -17.10 -14.60 -5.74
CA ILE A 156 -16.03 -13.63 -5.41
C ILE A 156 -16.65 -12.39 -4.76
N SER A 157 -17.72 -11.86 -5.35
CA SER A 157 -18.40 -10.68 -4.84
C SER A 157 -18.89 -10.89 -3.42
N LEU A 158 -19.62 -11.99 -3.18
CA LEU A 158 -20.12 -12.34 -1.86
C LEU A 158 -18.99 -12.48 -0.84
N PHE A 159 -17.88 -13.10 -1.22
CA PHE A 159 -16.73 -13.29 -0.33
C PHE A 159 -16.09 -11.97 0.07
N ILE A 160 -15.88 -11.06 -0.87
CA ILE A 160 -15.31 -9.73 -0.58
C ILE A 160 -16.26 -8.91 0.31
N HIS A 161 -17.58 -8.98 0.08
CA HIS A 161 -18.55 -8.34 0.97
C HIS A 161 -18.47 -8.89 2.39
N LEU A 162 -18.44 -10.21 2.55
CA LEU A 162 -18.37 -10.86 3.86
C LEU A 162 -17.07 -10.51 4.61
N LEU A 163 -15.92 -10.52 3.93
CA LEU A 163 -14.63 -10.16 4.53
C LEU A 163 -14.56 -8.68 4.89
N THR A 164 -15.15 -7.81 4.06
CA THR A 164 -15.28 -6.38 4.35
C THR A 164 -16.13 -6.15 5.60
N LEU A 165 -17.30 -6.79 5.69
CA LEU A 165 -18.17 -6.67 6.86
C LEU A 165 -17.54 -7.27 8.11
N THR A 166 -16.80 -8.37 7.96
CA THR A 166 -16.01 -8.95 9.05
C THR A 166 -14.99 -7.95 9.57
N ALA A 167 -14.32 -7.20 8.69
CA ALA A 167 -13.32 -6.20 9.07
C ALA A 167 -13.91 -5.07 9.92
N VAL A 168 -15.11 -4.59 9.58
CA VAL A 168 -15.81 -3.52 10.31
C VAL A 168 -16.76 -4.03 11.40
N PHE A 169 -16.80 -5.34 11.62
CA PHE A 169 -17.70 -5.93 12.59
C PHE A 169 -17.30 -5.54 14.03
N PRO A 170 -18.25 -5.19 14.93
CA PRO A 170 -17.90 -4.70 16.27
C PRO A 170 -17.03 -5.64 17.13
N LEU A 171 -17.02 -6.96 16.88
CA LEU A 171 -16.17 -7.91 17.60
C LEU A 171 -14.74 -8.02 17.03
N SER A 172 -14.48 -7.44 15.86
CA SER A 172 -13.17 -7.51 15.21
C SER A 172 -12.16 -6.61 15.89
N LYS A 173 -11.00 -7.19 16.21
CA LYS A 173 -9.87 -6.45 16.81
C LYS A 173 -9.10 -5.67 15.75
N ASP A 174 -8.39 -4.63 16.15
CA ASP A 174 -7.56 -3.80 15.26
C ASP A 174 -6.55 -4.62 14.44
N GLU A 175 -5.95 -5.66 15.05
CA GLU A 175 -5.03 -6.54 14.34
C GLU A 175 -5.73 -7.35 13.26
N THR A 176 -6.94 -7.86 13.54
CA THR A 176 -7.79 -8.58 12.59
C THR A 176 -8.17 -7.68 11.42
N LEU A 177 -8.61 -6.45 11.70
CA LEU A 177 -8.94 -5.43 10.71
C LEU A 177 -7.75 -5.15 9.79
N ARG A 178 -6.55 -4.96 10.35
CA ARG A 178 -5.33 -4.73 9.58
C ARG A 178 -4.98 -5.91 8.68
N SER A 179 -5.09 -7.14 9.18
CA SER A 179 -4.79 -8.33 8.37
C SER A 179 -5.83 -8.55 7.27
N LEU A 180 -7.12 -8.31 7.55
CA LEU A 180 -8.18 -8.31 6.54
C LEU A 180 -7.96 -7.26 5.46
N PHE A 181 -7.52 -6.06 5.83
CA PHE A 181 -7.17 -5.01 4.88
C PHE A 181 -6.10 -5.49 3.89
N TYR A 182 -5.00 -6.09 4.35
CA TYR A 182 -3.95 -6.58 3.44
C TYR A 182 -4.44 -7.68 2.51
N SER A 183 -5.24 -8.62 3.01
CA SER A 183 -5.82 -9.69 2.20
C SER A 183 -6.79 -9.14 1.15
N LEU A 184 -7.62 -8.16 1.53
CA LEU A 184 -8.56 -7.50 0.64
C LEU A 184 -7.83 -6.69 -0.44
N ILE A 185 -6.79 -5.92 -0.09
CA ILE A 185 -5.96 -5.22 -1.09
C ILE A 185 -5.35 -6.20 -2.09
N ARG A 186 -4.80 -7.32 -1.62
CA ARG A 186 -4.25 -8.35 -2.51
C ARG A 186 -5.31 -8.92 -3.44
N ALA A 187 -6.50 -9.21 -2.92
CA ALA A 187 -7.62 -9.67 -3.74
C ALA A 187 -8.06 -8.62 -4.77
N CYS A 188 -8.10 -7.34 -4.38
CA CYS A 188 -8.41 -6.22 -5.28
C CYS A 188 -7.38 -6.13 -6.42
N ASP A 189 -6.09 -6.20 -6.11
CA ASP A 189 -5.02 -6.19 -7.11
C ASP A 189 -5.20 -7.35 -8.12
N LEU A 190 -5.49 -8.57 -7.65
CA LEU A 190 -5.75 -9.73 -8.53
C LEU A 190 -6.98 -9.56 -9.42
N ILE A 191 -8.07 -9.01 -8.85
CA ILE A 191 -9.30 -8.72 -9.61
C ILE A 191 -9.02 -7.67 -10.69
N MET A 192 -8.31 -6.59 -10.34
CA MET A 192 -7.96 -5.52 -11.29
C MET A 192 -7.06 -6.04 -12.42
N CYS A 193 -6.05 -6.87 -12.11
CA CYS A 193 -5.23 -7.52 -13.14
C CYS A 193 -6.05 -8.44 -14.06
N SER A 194 -7.09 -9.10 -13.52
CA SER A 194 -7.97 -9.96 -14.32
C SER A 194 -8.86 -9.17 -15.27
N PHE A 195 -9.21 -7.93 -14.94
CA PHE A 195 -9.97 -7.08 -15.87
C PHE A 195 -9.23 -6.82 -17.18
N GLU A 196 -7.90 -6.68 -17.11
CA GLU A 196 -7.04 -6.48 -18.28
C GLU A 196 -6.95 -7.75 -19.13
N SER A 197 -6.80 -8.92 -18.50
CA SER A 197 -6.71 -10.20 -19.21
C SER A 197 -8.03 -10.61 -19.87
N TRP A 198 -9.16 -10.33 -19.21
CA TRP A 198 -10.48 -10.57 -19.80
C TRP A 198 -10.69 -9.69 -21.05
N LYS A 199 -10.29 -8.41 -20.98
CA LYS A 199 -10.36 -7.47 -22.11
C LYS A 199 -9.56 -7.94 -23.34
N THR A 200 -8.36 -8.52 -23.15
CA THR A 200 -7.55 -9.01 -24.28
C THR A 200 -8.07 -10.33 -24.84
N SER A 201 -8.60 -11.21 -23.98
CA SER A 201 -9.18 -12.48 -24.42
C SER A 201 -10.40 -12.27 -25.32
N ASP A 202 -11.21 -11.25 -25.04
CA ASP A 202 -12.38 -10.90 -25.84
C ASP A 202 -11.99 -10.34 -27.21
N THR A 203 -10.97 -9.47 -27.26
CA THR A 203 -10.49 -8.96 -28.55
C THR A 203 -9.89 -10.09 -29.40
N GLU A 204 -9.15 -11.02 -28.80
CA GLU A 204 -8.56 -12.15 -29.53
C GLU A 204 -9.61 -13.13 -30.05
N LYS A 205 -10.65 -13.45 -29.26
CA LYS A 205 -11.80 -14.27 -29.73
C LYS A 205 -12.49 -13.61 -30.92
N ILE A 206 -12.69 -12.28 -30.89
CA ILE A 206 -13.27 -11.53 -32.01
C ILE A 206 -12.41 -11.64 -33.28
N PHE A 207 -11.08 -11.50 -33.15
CA PHE A 207 -10.18 -11.64 -34.30
C PHE A 207 -10.15 -13.06 -34.87
N ARG A 208 -10.23 -14.11 -34.03
CA ARG A 208 -10.28 -15.50 -34.49
C ARG A 208 -11.56 -15.80 -35.26
N ARG A 209 -12.72 -15.35 -34.77
CA ARG A 209 -14.01 -15.53 -35.49
C ARG A 209 -14.00 -14.83 -36.85
N ARG A 210 -13.48 -13.60 -36.94
CA ARG A 210 -13.33 -12.88 -38.22
C ARG A 210 -12.40 -13.57 -39.23
N ARG A 211 -11.38 -14.30 -38.77
CA ARG A 211 -10.53 -15.09 -39.68
C ARG A 211 -11.22 -16.34 -40.19
N ALA A 212 -12.06 -16.97 -39.37
CA ALA A 212 -12.79 -18.17 -39.77
C ALA A 212 -13.85 -17.88 -40.84
N SER A 213 -14.58 -16.75 -40.72
CA SER A 213 -15.58 -16.35 -41.72
C SER A 213 -14.96 -15.99 -43.08
N LEU A 214 -13.75 -15.43 -43.09
CA LEU A 214 -13.00 -15.16 -44.32
C LEU A 214 -12.47 -16.43 -45.01
N SER A 215 -12.41 -17.57 -44.31
CA SER A 215 -11.93 -18.84 -44.88
C SER A 215 -13.04 -19.78 -45.37
N SER A 216 -14.30 -19.46 -45.10
CA SER A 216 -15.45 -20.26 -45.54
C SER A 216 -16.18 -19.66 -46.75
N THR A 217 -15.58 -18.67 -47.41
CA THR A 217 -16.07 -18.08 -48.67
C THR A 217 -15.12 -18.44 -49.81
N ASP A 218 -14.84 -19.74 -49.93
CA ASP A 218 -14.30 -20.34 -51.15
C ASP A 218 -15.25 -21.50 -51.47
N ASP A 219 -16.34 -21.22 -52.18
CA ASP A 219 -17.00 -22.15 -53.09
C ASP A 219 -18.16 -21.43 -53.80
N ASP A 220 -17.93 -21.18 -55.08
CA ASP A 220 -18.89 -21.15 -56.19
C ASP A 220 -20.17 -20.30 -56.04
N ASN A 221 -20.19 -19.15 -56.71
CA ASN A 221 -20.98 -19.01 -57.93
C ASN A 221 -20.72 -17.65 -58.60
N ASP A 222 -20.03 -17.74 -59.73
CA ASP A 222 -20.12 -16.78 -60.81
C ASP A 222 -21.59 -16.62 -61.21
N ASN A 223 -22.13 -15.41 -61.09
CA ASN A 223 -23.09 -14.90 -62.05
C ASN A 223 -23.13 -13.38 -61.96
N GLU A 224 -22.48 -12.80 -62.96
CA GLU A 224 -22.65 -11.46 -63.48
C GLU A 224 -24.13 -11.07 -63.51
N ASN A 225 -24.45 -9.88 -63.01
CA ASN A 225 -25.22 -8.89 -63.74
C ASN A 225 -25.12 -7.57 -62.99
N ASP A 226 -24.35 -6.68 -63.60
CA ASP A 226 -24.37 -5.24 -63.38
C ASP A 226 -25.79 -4.72 -63.55
N GLU A 227 -26.29 -3.91 -62.62
CA GLU A 227 -27.19 -2.82 -62.96
C GLU A 227 -27.15 -1.72 -61.89
N GLU A 228 -26.47 -0.67 -62.32
CA GLU A 228 -26.48 0.75 -61.99
C GLU A 228 -27.33 1.29 -60.81
N CYS A 229 -26.61 2.12 -60.04
CA CYS A 229 -27.05 3.28 -59.29
C CYS A 229 -28.32 3.94 -59.83
N ASP A 230 -29.26 4.31 -58.95
CA ASP A 230 -29.43 5.73 -58.61
C ASP A 230 -30.57 6.03 -57.61
N ASN A 231 -30.25 7.01 -56.77
CA ASN A 231 -31.11 8.08 -56.24
C ASN A 231 -32.14 7.79 -55.12
N ASP A 232 -31.76 8.30 -53.94
CA ASP A 232 -32.49 9.33 -53.17
C ASP A 232 -34.01 9.24 -53.12
N THR A 233 -34.55 9.09 -51.89
CA THR A 233 -35.54 10.04 -51.38
C THR A 233 -35.77 9.87 -49.89
N ASP A 234 -35.54 10.96 -49.17
CA ASP A 234 -36.11 11.26 -47.86
C ASP A 234 -37.61 10.98 -47.83
N ASN A 235 -38.10 10.36 -46.76
CA ASN A 235 -39.42 10.68 -46.21
C ASN A 235 -39.56 10.24 -44.76
N GLU A 236 -39.57 11.24 -43.88
CA GLU A 236 -40.21 11.21 -42.59
C GLU A 236 -41.68 10.78 -42.72
N LYS A 237 -42.12 9.83 -41.88
CA LYS A 237 -43.35 9.93 -41.07
C LYS A 237 -43.62 8.65 -40.28
N GLU A 238 -43.53 8.83 -38.96
CA GLU A 238 -44.53 8.47 -37.96
C GLU A 238 -45.56 7.36 -38.24
N LYS A 239 -45.61 6.47 -37.24
CA LYS A 239 -46.77 5.78 -36.62
C LYS A 239 -47.03 4.33 -37.02
N LYS A 240 -46.78 3.50 -35.98
CA LYS A 240 -47.67 2.49 -35.41
C LYS A 240 -48.24 1.45 -36.40
N ASN A 241 -47.70 0.23 -36.34
CA ASN A 241 -48.45 -0.97 -35.97
C ASN A 241 -47.50 -2.17 -35.95
N ILE A 242 -47.16 -2.63 -34.74
CA ILE A 242 -46.42 -3.89 -34.55
C ILE A 242 -47.46 -5.01 -34.62
N GLY A 243 -47.56 -5.64 -35.77
CA GLY A 243 -48.41 -6.80 -36.01
C GLY A 243 -48.20 -7.37 -37.41
N SER A 244 -47.82 -8.66 -37.45
CA SER A 244 -47.60 -9.56 -38.60
C SER A 244 -46.28 -9.34 -39.36
N PHE A 245 -45.29 -10.24 -39.25
CA PHE A 245 -45.10 -11.59 -39.83
C PHE A 245 -44.37 -11.55 -41.18
N ILE A 246 -43.40 -12.48 -41.36
CA ILE A 246 -42.67 -12.88 -42.59
C ILE A 246 -41.46 -11.96 -42.89
N ASP A 247 -40.27 -12.37 -43.32
CA ASP A 247 -39.44 -13.60 -43.43
C ASP A 247 -38.14 -13.11 -44.13
N ASN A 248 -37.04 -13.86 -44.03
CA ASN A 248 -35.75 -13.69 -44.74
C ASN A 248 -34.78 -12.59 -44.30
N ASN A 249 -33.70 -12.98 -43.61
CA ASN A 249 -32.32 -12.58 -43.94
C ASN A 249 -31.29 -13.37 -43.10
N ASP A 250 -30.70 -14.40 -43.71
CA ASP A 250 -29.74 -15.35 -43.12
C ASP A 250 -28.34 -14.77 -42.82
N ASN A 251 -28.19 -13.48 -42.50
CA ASN A 251 -26.88 -12.91 -42.15
C ASN A 251 -26.84 -12.08 -40.86
N GLU A 252 -27.92 -12.07 -40.06
CA GLU A 252 -27.97 -11.29 -38.80
C GLU A 252 -27.58 -12.09 -37.54
N TYR A 253 -27.24 -13.38 -37.68
CA TYR A 253 -26.92 -14.25 -36.55
C TYR A 253 -25.53 -14.00 -35.92
N ASP A 254 -24.61 -13.32 -36.61
CA ASP A 254 -23.25 -13.10 -36.09
C ASP A 254 -23.09 -11.77 -35.33
N GLU A 255 -23.83 -10.72 -35.67
CA GLU A 255 -23.69 -9.42 -34.99
C GLU A 255 -24.35 -9.43 -33.60
N TRP A 256 -25.43 -10.20 -33.42
CA TRP A 256 -26.10 -10.34 -32.13
C TRP A 256 -25.20 -11.03 -31.08
N ASN A 257 -24.41 -12.04 -31.50
CA ASN A 257 -23.50 -12.76 -30.62
C ASN A 257 -22.28 -11.91 -30.19
N LEU A 258 -21.76 -11.03 -31.06
CA LEU A 258 -20.70 -10.09 -30.69
C LEU A 258 -21.14 -9.10 -29.60
N SER A 259 -22.41 -8.64 -29.67
CA SER A 259 -22.97 -7.72 -28.69
C SER A 259 -23.15 -8.37 -27.31
N ASN A 260 -23.52 -9.66 -27.29
CA ASN A 260 -23.74 -10.43 -26.07
C ASN A 260 -22.43 -10.68 -25.32
N ASP A 261 -21.35 -11.11 -26.01
CA ASP A 261 -20.05 -11.40 -25.38
C ASP A 261 -19.43 -10.13 -24.76
N GLN A 262 -19.44 -8.98 -25.46
CA GLN A 262 -18.95 -7.72 -24.88
C GLN A 262 -19.79 -7.23 -23.70
N ASN A 263 -21.10 -7.52 -23.71
CA ASN A 263 -21.99 -7.21 -22.60
C ASN A 263 -21.69 -8.11 -21.40
N GLU A 264 -21.36 -9.38 -21.60
CA GLU A 264 -21.03 -10.30 -20.52
C GLU A 264 -19.79 -9.84 -19.74
N TYR A 265 -18.67 -9.56 -20.42
CA TYR A 265 -17.46 -9.03 -19.78
C TYR A 265 -17.76 -7.74 -19.00
N LYS A 266 -18.43 -6.77 -19.63
CA LYS A 266 -18.77 -5.51 -18.98
C LYS A 266 -19.63 -5.73 -17.73
N ASN A 267 -20.56 -6.69 -17.79
CA ASN A 267 -21.40 -7.03 -16.66
C ASN A 267 -20.60 -7.70 -15.54
N GLN A 268 -19.71 -8.63 -15.86
CA GLN A 268 -18.83 -9.28 -14.88
C GLN A 268 -17.94 -8.27 -14.14
N VAL A 269 -17.29 -7.36 -14.88
CA VAL A 269 -16.47 -6.30 -14.27
C VAL A 269 -17.33 -5.38 -13.40
N LYS A 270 -18.49 -4.95 -13.89
CA LYS A 270 -19.41 -4.11 -13.10
C LYS A 270 -19.86 -4.80 -11.82
N THR A 271 -20.15 -6.10 -11.85
CA THR A 271 -20.51 -6.86 -10.65
C THR A 271 -19.36 -6.89 -9.65
N LEU A 272 -18.12 -7.10 -10.10
CA LEU A 272 -16.93 -7.05 -9.23
C LEU A 272 -16.56 -5.64 -8.76
N MET A 273 -16.99 -4.58 -9.45
CA MET A 273 -16.76 -3.20 -8.98
C MET A 273 -17.53 -2.87 -7.70
N VAL A 274 -18.71 -3.47 -7.50
CA VAL A 274 -19.57 -3.27 -6.31
C VAL A 274 -18.87 -3.65 -5.00
N PRO A 275 -18.31 -4.87 -4.83
CA PRO A 275 -17.56 -5.24 -3.64
C PRO A 275 -16.27 -4.45 -3.46
N LEU A 276 -15.61 -4.04 -4.55
CA LEU A 276 -14.40 -3.20 -4.48
C LEU A 276 -14.72 -1.80 -3.95
N LEU A 277 -15.82 -1.20 -4.40
CA LEU A 277 -16.34 0.04 -3.84
C LEU A 277 -16.76 -0.14 -2.39
N HIS A 278 -17.46 -1.24 -2.06
CA HIS A 278 -17.88 -1.54 -0.70
C HIS A 278 -16.69 -1.58 0.26
N PHE A 279 -15.65 -2.35 -0.09
CA PHE A 279 -14.39 -2.41 0.64
C PHE A 279 -13.78 -1.02 0.84
N THR A 280 -13.69 -0.25 -0.24
CA THR A 280 -13.05 1.07 -0.23
C THR A 280 -13.79 2.05 0.68
N ILE A 281 -15.12 2.08 0.58
CA ILE A 281 -15.99 2.94 1.40
C ILE A 281 -15.83 2.57 2.87
N GLN A 282 -15.98 1.29 3.22
CA GLN A 282 -15.99 0.83 4.60
C GLN A 282 -14.64 1.03 5.30
N LEU A 283 -13.52 0.83 4.61
CA LEU A 283 -12.19 0.91 5.23
C LEU A 283 -11.49 2.26 5.04
N SER A 284 -12.05 3.18 4.25
CA SER A 284 -11.50 4.54 4.06
C SER A 284 -11.19 5.25 5.38
N THR A 285 -12.15 5.28 6.31
CA THR A 285 -12.02 5.96 7.61
C THR A 285 -10.90 5.36 8.45
N TYR A 286 -10.77 4.03 8.44
CA TYR A 286 -9.70 3.33 9.15
C TYR A 286 -8.32 3.67 8.55
N VAL A 287 -8.19 3.55 7.23
CA VAL A 287 -6.93 3.73 6.51
C VAL A 287 -6.47 5.18 6.52
N LEU A 288 -7.38 6.14 6.43
CA LEU A 288 -7.05 7.57 6.38
C LEU A 288 -6.99 8.22 7.77
N SER A 289 -7.26 7.47 8.85
CA SER A 289 -7.09 7.95 10.22
C SER A 289 -5.63 8.26 10.54
N ASP A 290 -5.37 9.27 11.38
CA ASP A 290 -4.00 9.70 11.77
C ASP A 290 -3.16 8.62 12.46
N ARG A 291 -3.79 7.53 12.91
CA ARG A 291 -3.13 6.40 13.55
C ARG A 291 -2.60 5.37 12.56
N SER A 292 -2.99 5.45 11.29
CA SER A 292 -2.59 4.48 10.29
C SER A 292 -1.15 4.69 9.83
N SER A 293 -0.44 3.59 9.54
CA SER A 293 0.92 3.67 9.01
C SER A 293 0.95 4.29 7.61
N SER A 294 2.03 5.00 7.28
CA SER A 294 2.25 5.57 5.94
C SER A 294 2.25 4.50 4.84
N ALA A 295 2.78 3.30 5.12
CA ALA A 295 2.77 2.18 4.19
C ALA A 295 1.34 1.71 3.84
N LEU A 296 0.46 1.63 4.85
CA LEU A 296 -0.94 1.25 4.66
C LEU A 296 -1.72 2.30 3.86
N ARG A 297 -1.47 3.59 4.12
CA ARG A 297 -2.02 4.69 3.31
C ARG A 297 -1.57 4.62 1.85
N SER A 298 -0.27 4.42 1.61
CA SER A 298 0.27 4.35 0.25
C SER A 298 -0.31 3.19 -0.56
N LEU A 299 -0.53 2.03 0.06
CA LEU A 299 -1.21 0.89 -0.58
C LEU A 299 -2.65 1.22 -0.96
N PHE A 300 -3.37 1.90 -0.06
CA PHE A 300 -4.75 2.31 -0.32
C PHE A 300 -4.86 3.36 -1.42
N GLU A 301 -3.94 4.33 -1.46
CA GLU A 301 -3.90 5.32 -2.55
C GLU A 301 -3.65 4.65 -3.91
N LYS A 302 -2.75 3.66 -3.98
CA LYS A 302 -2.53 2.85 -5.19
C LYS A 302 -3.82 2.13 -5.63
N HIS A 303 -4.51 1.48 -4.69
CA HIS A 303 -5.79 0.82 -4.95
C HIS A 303 -6.85 1.81 -5.46
N CYS A 304 -6.96 2.97 -4.80
CA CYS A 304 -7.87 4.03 -5.23
C CYS A 304 -7.54 4.54 -6.65
N GLN A 305 -6.26 4.56 -7.04
CA GLN A 305 -5.88 4.97 -8.40
C GLN A 305 -6.37 3.96 -9.44
N GLN A 306 -6.13 2.66 -9.21
CA GLN A 306 -6.64 1.60 -10.07
C GLN A 306 -8.17 1.62 -10.15
N LEU A 307 -8.84 1.88 -9.02
CA LEU A 307 -10.29 1.99 -8.95
C LEU A 307 -10.82 3.18 -9.75
N VAL A 308 -10.18 4.34 -9.66
CA VAL A 308 -10.52 5.53 -10.45
C VAL A 308 -10.38 5.24 -11.95
N ASP A 309 -9.29 4.60 -12.36
CA ASP A 309 -9.05 4.25 -13.76
C ASP A 309 -10.13 3.28 -14.27
N ALA A 310 -10.50 2.27 -13.47
CA ALA A 310 -11.57 1.34 -13.78
C ALA A 310 -12.94 2.04 -13.89
N LEU A 311 -13.31 2.89 -12.93
CA LEU A 311 -14.57 3.64 -12.96
C LEU A 311 -14.68 4.57 -14.17
N ASN A 312 -13.60 5.26 -14.51
CA ASN A 312 -13.53 6.14 -15.67
C ASN A 312 -13.70 5.37 -16.99
N SER A 313 -13.23 4.13 -17.06
CA SER A 313 -13.43 3.27 -18.25
C SER A 313 -14.91 2.97 -18.54
N PHE A 314 -15.79 3.05 -17.53
CA PHE A 314 -17.22 2.85 -17.67
C PHE A 314 -18.03 4.13 -17.92
N ALA A 315 -17.38 5.30 -17.93
CA ALA A 315 -18.04 6.61 -17.99
C ALA A 315 -19.18 6.74 -16.96
N LEU A 316 -18.99 6.13 -15.78
CA LEU A 316 -19.99 6.13 -14.70
C LEU A 316 -20.18 7.56 -14.18
N LYS A 317 -21.43 7.94 -13.93
CA LYS A 317 -21.77 9.20 -13.27
C LYS A 317 -22.35 8.90 -11.88
N PRO A 318 -21.90 9.58 -10.81
CA PRO A 318 -22.56 9.54 -9.51
C PRO A 318 -24.03 9.91 -9.64
N ALA A 319 -24.88 9.31 -8.83
CA ALA A 319 -26.32 9.57 -8.85
C ALA A 319 -26.87 9.91 -7.46
N ASN A 320 -27.89 10.77 -7.45
CA ASN A 320 -28.56 11.27 -6.25
C ASN A 320 -29.78 10.43 -5.87
N PHE A 321 -29.63 9.11 -5.88
CA PHE A 321 -30.62 8.19 -5.34
C PHE A 321 -29.92 7.26 -4.35
N GLU A 322 -30.59 6.92 -3.26
CA GLU A 322 -30.04 6.04 -2.24
C GLU A 322 -30.52 4.61 -2.46
N ILE A 323 -29.57 3.68 -2.57
CA ILE A 323 -29.87 2.24 -2.53
C ILE A 323 -29.22 1.69 -1.26
N PRO A 324 -30.01 1.24 -0.28
CA PRO A 324 -29.45 0.67 0.94
C PRO A 324 -28.47 -0.48 0.65
N ILE A 325 -27.38 -0.56 1.41
CA ILE A 325 -26.28 -1.49 1.15
C ILE A 325 -26.71 -2.97 1.17
N TRP A 326 -27.74 -3.31 1.95
CA TRP A 326 -28.27 -4.67 2.02
C TRP A 326 -28.87 -5.16 0.70
N ASN A 327 -29.11 -4.27 -0.27
CA ASN A 327 -29.69 -4.60 -1.56
C ASN A 327 -28.72 -5.31 -2.51
N ILE A 328 -27.43 -5.41 -2.16
CA ILE A 328 -26.42 -6.21 -2.89
C ILE A 328 -26.88 -7.67 -3.08
N ILE A 329 -27.74 -8.16 -2.18
CA ILE A 329 -28.24 -9.53 -2.16
C ILE A 329 -29.45 -9.71 -3.09
N GLU A 330 -30.19 -8.63 -3.36
CA GLU A 330 -31.53 -8.69 -3.96
C GLU A 330 -31.61 -8.02 -5.34
N THR A 331 -30.88 -6.94 -5.54
CA THR A 331 -30.78 -6.26 -6.83
C THR A 331 -29.67 -6.86 -7.69
N SER A 332 -29.72 -6.59 -8.99
CA SER A 332 -28.48 -6.61 -9.79
C SER A 332 -27.49 -5.66 -9.11
N PRO A 333 -26.40 -6.16 -8.50
CA PRO A 333 -25.50 -5.34 -7.70
C PRO A 333 -24.97 -4.13 -8.49
N VAL A 334 -24.88 -4.29 -9.81
CA VAL A 334 -24.49 -3.28 -10.78
C VAL A 334 -25.30 -1.98 -10.68
N LEU A 335 -26.57 -2.05 -10.29
CA LEU A 335 -27.42 -0.85 -10.11
C LEU A 335 -26.94 0.04 -8.97
N MET A 336 -26.13 -0.49 -8.06
CA MET A 336 -25.59 0.24 -6.92
C MET A 336 -24.34 1.03 -7.28
N LEU A 337 -23.71 0.81 -8.43
CA LEU A 337 -22.46 1.50 -8.80
C LEU A 337 -22.58 3.03 -8.75
N PRO A 338 -23.60 3.69 -9.33
CA PRO A 338 -23.74 5.14 -9.24
C PRO A 338 -23.88 5.62 -7.79
N TYR A 339 -24.66 4.90 -6.97
CA TYR A 339 -24.86 5.23 -5.56
C TYR A 339 -23.57 5.06 -4.75
N MET A 340 -22.88 3.94 -4.87
CA MET A 340 -21.62 3.69 -4.17
C MET A 340 -20.53 4.68 -4.58
N ALA A 341 -20.49 5.07 -5.86
CA ALA A 341 -19.61 6.13 -6.32
C ALA A 341 -19.95 7.48 -5.67
N THR A 342 -21.24 7.83 -5.56
CA THR A 342 -21.69 9.02 -4.80
C THR A 342 -21.26 8.94 -3.34
N THR A 343 -21.50 7.80 -2.68
CA THR A 343 -21.10 7.58 -1.29
C THR A 343 -19.60 7.78 -1.12
N LEU A 344 -18.79 7.15 -1.96
CA LEU A 344 -17.33 7.25 -1.93
C LEU A 344 -16.85 8.70 -2.05
N VAL A 345 -17.37 9.45 -3.03
CA VAL A 345 -16.98 10.85 -3.25
C VAL A 345 -17.41 11.75 -2.08
N ASN A 346 -18.55 11.48 -1.47
CA ASN A 346 -19.11 12.29 -0.39
C ASN A 346 -18.57 11.93 1.01
N LEU A 347 -17.68 10.94 1.14
CA LEU A 347 -17.05 10.64 2.41
C LEU A 347 -16.24 11.86 2.90
N PRO A 348 -16.28 12.20 4.19
CA PRO A 348 -15.64 13.41 4.73
C PRO A 348 -14.12 13.45 4.49
N ASN A 349 -13.48 12.28 4.43
CA ASN A 349 -12.05 12.12 4.19
C ASN A 349 -11.79 11.48 2.82
N SER A 350 -12.72 11.58 1.86
CA SER A 350 -12.51 10.99 0.55
C SER A 350 -11.28 11.59 -0.14
N ILE A 351 -10.41 10.72 -0.63
CA ILE A 351 -9.33 11.08 -1.54
C ILE A 351 -9.76 11.04 -3.01
N ILE A 352 -11.00 10.61 -3.30
CA ILE A 352 -11.56 10.54 -4.64
C ILE A 352 -12.62 11.62 -4.78
N THR A 353 -12.48 12.44 -5.82
CA THR A 353 -13.46 13.45 -6.22
C THR A 353 -13.99 13.15 -7.61
N TYR A 354 -15.14 13.72 -7.93
CA TYR A 354 -15.75 13.61 -9.24
C TYR A 354 -15.99 15.00 -9.84
N ASP A 355 -15.48 15.22 -11.04
CA ASP A 355 -15.61 16.45 -11.82
C ASP A 355 -15.55 16.08 -13.31
N CYS A 356 -16.70 15.68 -13.85
CA CYS A 356 -16.88 14.98 -15.13
C CYS A 356 -16.24 13.58 -15.22
N PHE A 357 -15.12 13.37 -14.53
CA PHE A 357 -14.42 12.10 -14.34
C PHE A 357 -13.98 11.96 -12.87
N PHE A 358 -13.73 10.71 -12.45
CA PHE A 358 -13.16 10.44 -11.15
C PHE A 358 -11.68 10.82 -11.14
N LYS A 359 -11.22 11.48 -10.07
CA LYS A 359 -9.81 11.87 -9.89
C LYS A 359 -9.42 11.80 -8.42
N ILE A 360 -8.16 11.41 -8.17
CA ILE A 360 -7.58 11.47 -6.83
C ILE A 360 -7.24 12.93 -6.51
N THR A 361 -7.69 13.42 -5.35
CA THR A 361 -7.21 14.69 -4.81
C THR A 361 -5.77 14.51 -4.38
N SER A 362 -4.89 15.39 -4.87
CA SER A 362 -3.47 15.36 -4.48
C SER A 362 -3.37 15.47 -2.97
N THR A 363 -3.18 14.33 -2.29
CA THR A 363 -2.90 14.31 -0.86
C THR A 363 -1.60 15.07 -0.63
N ASP A 364 -1.50 15.82 0.47
CA ASP A 364 -0.26 16.51 0.88
C ASP A 364 0.94 15.55 0.98
N LEU A 365 0.71 14.22 0.90
CA LEU A 365 1.72 13.20 0.78
C LEU A 365 2.66 13.39 -0.41
N GLY A 366 2.22 13.96 -1.53
CA GLY A 366 3.14 14.33 -2.62
C GLY A 366 4.25 15.29 -2.14
N LYS A 367 3.93 16.17 -1.19
CA LYS A 367 4.92 17.04 -0.53
C LYS A 367 5.77 16.24 0.47
N THR A 368 5.17 15.33 1.24
CA THR A 368 5.89 14.53 2.25
C THR A 368 6.84 13.49 1.63
N THR A 369 6.45 12.82 0.54
CA THR A 369 7.32 11.89 -0.19
C THR A 369 8.45 12.63 -0.91
N ASN A 370 8.16 13.81 -1.47
CA ASN A 370 9.21 14.65 -2.05
C ASN A 370 10.16 15.19 -0.96
N LEU A 371 9.65 15.54 0.21
CA LEU A 371 10.46 15.90 1.37
C LEU A 371 11.38 14.73 1.77
N MET A 372 10.86 13.51 1.88
CA MET A 372 11.67 12.33 2.22
C MET A 372 12.75 12.03 1.17
N LYS A 373 12.43 12.13 -0.13
CA LYS A 373 13.41 12.00 -1.21
C LYS A 373 14.49 13.09 -1.12
N ASN A 374 14.10 14.33 -0.83
CA ASN A 374 15.04 15.43 -0.65
C ASN A 374 15.94 15.23 0.58
N MET A 375 15.40 14.73 1.69
CA MET A 375 16.19 14.41 2.89
C MET A 375 17.17 13.26 2.65
N ALA A 376 16.75 12.21 1.94
CA ALA A 376 17.64 11.11 1.57
C ALA A 376 18.80 11.59 0.68
N LYS A 377 18.50 12.46 -0.30
CA LYS A 377 19.53 13.08 -1.15
C LYS A 377 20.52 13.92 -0.34
N LEU A 378 20.02 14.76 0.57
CA LEU A 378 20.87 15.57 1.46
C LEU A 378 21.79 14.70 2.34
N ARG A 379 21.30 13.54 2.81
CA ARG A 379 22.13 12.61 3.59
C ARG A 379 23.24 11.98 2.75
N ILE A 380 22.92 11.50 1.54
CA ILE A 380 23.93 10.95 0.61
C ILE A 380 24.99 12.01 0.27
N ASP A 381 24.58 13.26 0.05
CA ASP A 381 25.50 14.36 -0.25
C ASP A 381 26.41 14.69 0.96
N TYR A 382 25.89 14.61 2.19
CA TYR A 382 26.70 14.75 3.41
C TYR A 382 27.74 13.63 3.54
N GLU A 383 27.34 12.37 3.35
CA GLU A 383 28.24 11.20 3.44
C GLU A 383 29.34 11.25 2.37
N LYS A 384 29.02 11.66 1.13
CA LYS A 384 30.01 11.87 0.06
C LYS A 384 31.04 12.94 0.41
N ASN A 385 30.61 14.04 1.02
CA ASN A 385 31.50 15.10 1.46
C ASN A 385 32.42 14.58 2.58
N GLU A 386 31.89 13.82 3.54
CA GLU A 386 32.66 13.19 4.63
C GLU A 386 33.79 12.30 4.11
N VAL A 387 33.50 11.43 3.14
CA VAL A 387 34.50 10.56 2.50
C VAL A 387 35.56 11.39 1.74
N SER A 388 35.13 12.47 1.07
CA SER A 388 36.05 13.38 0.37
C SER A 388 36.99 14.12 1.33
N TYR A 389 36.51 14.49 2.53
CA TYR A 389 37.34 15.11 3.57
C TYR A 389 38.42 14.14 4.06
N GLN A 390 38.08 12.87 4.31
CA GLN A 390 39.01 11.86 4.80
C GLN A 390 40.14 11.50 3.80
N ALA A 391 39.89 11.67 2.50
CA ALA A 391 40.86 11.40 1.44
C ALA A 391 41.96 12.47 1.29
N SER A 392 41.78 13.67 1.88
CA SER A 392 42.77 14.75 1.77
C SER A 392 43.96 14.54 2.73
N LEU A 393 45.19 14.61 2.19
CA LEU A 393 46.43 14.58 2.98
C LEU A 393 46.68 15.97 3.60
N PRO A 394 46.91 16.07 4.92
CA PRO A 394 47.18 17.35 5.56
C PRO A 394 48.55 17.91 5.14
N ILE A 395 48.68 19.23 5.12
CA ILE A 395 49.94 19.92 4.79
C ILE A 395 50.89 19.89 6.00
N TYR A 396 50.35 20.13 7.19
CA TYR A 396 51.10 20.18 8.44
C TYR A 396 50.71 19.04 9.37
N VAL A 397 51.71 18.42 9.99
CA VAL A 397 51.54 17.38 11.01
C VAL A 397 52.19 17.86 12.29
N ILE A 398 51.44 17.85 13.39
CA ILE A 398 51.88 18.41 14.67
C ILE A 398 51.78 17.31 15.72
N PRO A 399 52.88 16.62 16.04
CA PRO A 399 52.85 15.54 17.01
C PRO A 399 52.87 16.10 18.44
N GLU A 400 52.10 15.48 19.32
CA GLU A 400 52.18 15.73 20.76
C GLU A 400 53.44 15.14 21.39
N GLU A 401 53.69 15.57 22.63
CA GLU A 401 54.83 15.15 23.45
C GLU A 401 54.96 13.62 23.52
N GLU A 402 53.87 12.93 23.88
CA GLU A 402 53.83 11.47 24.02
C GLU A 402 54.15 10.75 22.71
N VAL A 403 53.65 11.28 21.58
CA VAL A 403 53.89 10.72 20.25
C VAL A 403 55.37 10.79 19.87
N LEU A 404 56.03 11.91 20.17
CA LEU A 404 57.46 12.07 19.90
C LEU A 404 58.34 11.14 20.75
N PHE A 405 57.94 10.84 21.98
CA PHE A 405 58.69 9.94 22.85
C PHE A 405 58.47 8.46 22.53
N GLU A 406 57.22 8.07 22.33
CA GLU A 406 56.86 6.66 22.14
C GLU A 406 56.94 6.21 20.68
N ARG A 407 56.57 7.09 19.74
CA ARG A 407 56.37 6.76 18.32
C ARG A 407 57.23 7.60 17.37
N LEU A 408 58.47 7.86 17.81
CA LEU A 408 59.46 8.60 17.02
C LEU A 408 59.76 7.98 15.65
N ASP A 409 59.62 6.66 15.53
CA ASP A 409 59.74 5.90 14.29
C ASP A 409 58.71 6.32 13.25
N ILE A 410 57.45 6.54 13.64
CA ILE A 410 56.40 7.02 12.73
C ILE A 410 56.75 8.42 12.23
N ILE A 411 57.15 9.33 13.12
CA ILE A 411 57.49 10.71 12.74
C ILE A 411 58.69 10.75 11.77
N LYS A 412 59.67 9.88 11.96
CA LYS A 412 60.78 9.70 11.00
C LYS A 412 60.28 9.27 9.63
N ASN A 413 59.37 8.30 9.59
CA ASN A 413 58.81 7.81 8.33
C ASN A 413 57.93 8.88 7.63
N ILE A 414 57.21 9.71 8.39
CA ILE A 414 56.48 10.88 7.86
C ILE A 414 57.44 11.82 7.14
N LEU A 415 58.55 12.17 7.79
CA LEU A 415 59.55 13.07 7.21
C LEU A 415 60.21 12.48 5.96
N LEU A 416 60.50 11.17 5.94
CA LEU A 416 61.09 10.50 4.77
C LEU A 416 60.20 10.58 3.52
N LYS A 417 58.88 10.68 3.68
CA LYS A 417 57.96 10.84 2.54
C LYS A 417 58.04 12.21 1.88
N ASN A 418 58.59 13.23 2.55
CA ASN A 418 58.72 14.61 2.03
C ASN A 418 57.40 15.22 1.49
N LYS A 419 56.24 14.72 1.93
CA LYS A 419 54.90 15.20 1.51
C LYS A 419 54.25 16.13 2.53
N MET A 420 54.65 16.03 3.79
CA MET A 420 54.05 16.72 4.92
C MET A 420 55.12 17.48 5.69
N ILE A 421 54.76 18.61 6.28
CA ILE A 421 55.65 19.40 7.13
C ILE A 421 55.35 19.06 8.58
N VAL A 422 56.30 18.44 9.26
CA VAL A 422 56.23 18.16 10.70
C VAL A 422 56.66 19.41 11.47
N ILE A 423 55.77 19.89 12.33
CA ILE A 423 56.04 21.04 13.21
C ILE A 423 56.03 20.56 14.65
N VAL A 424 57.15 20.72 15.34
CA VAL A 424 57.30 20.34 16.75
C VAL A 424 57.26 21.61 17.60
N ASN A 425 56.44 21.58 18.67
CA ASN A 425 56.43 22.67 19.65
C ASN A 425 57.77 22.72 20.39
N TYR A 426 58.39 23.89 20.43
CA TYR A 426 59.66 24.10 21.13
C TYR A 426 59.58 23.77 22.63
N GLU A 427 58.40 23.93 23.25
CA GLU A 427 58.17 23.56 24.64
C GLU A 427 58.45 22.08 24.92
N ILE A 428 58.12 21.19 23.97
CA ILE A 428 58.39 19.74 24.09
C ILE A 428 59.90 19.48 24.15
N ILE A 429 60.69 20.25 23.40
CA ILE A 429 62.15 20.14 23.42
C ILE A 429 62.69 20.61 24.76
N GLN A 430 62.20 21.73 25.29
CA GLN A 430 62.60 22.20 26.62
C GLN A 430 62.26 21.17 27.72
N ASN A 431 61.11 20.52 27.62
CA ASN A 431 60.71 19.46 28.54
C ASN A 431 61.61 18.22 28.43
N ALA A 432 61.93 17.80 27.21
CA ALA A 432 62.89 16.73 26.96
C ALA A 432 64.29 17.07 27.52
N ASP A 433 64.73 18.32 27.37
CA ASP A 433 66.02 18.79 27.89
C ASP A 433 66.11 18.74 29.41
N LYS A 434 65.01 19.06 30.12
CA LYS A 434 64.93 18.93 31.58
C LYS A 434 65.01 17.47 32.02
N ARG A 435 64.45 16.54 31.25
CA ARG A 435 64.38 15.10 31.57
C ARG A 435 65.58 14.28 31.06
N LYS A 436 66.52 14.89 30.32
CA LYS A 436 67.58 14.15 29.61
C LYS A 436 68.55 13.35 30.49
N LYS A 437 68.69 13.70 31.78
CA LYS A 437 69.56 12.95 32.69
C LYS A 437 69.01 11.56 33.00
N ASP A 438 67.71 11.48 33.22
CA ASP A 438 67.05 10.27 33.73
C ASP A 438 66.42 9.45 32.58
N ASP A 439 65.95 10.13 31.52
CA ASP A 439 65.22 9.47 30.46
C ASP A 439 66.05 9.24 29.18
N LYS A 440 66.19 7.96 28.82
CA LYS A 440 66.84 7.53 27.57
C LYS A 440 66.04 7.96 26.34
N LYS A 441 64.70 8.03 26.40
CA LYS A 441 63.85 8.45 25.28
C LYS A 441 64.06 9.94 24.99
N SER A 442 64.14 10.78 26.01
CA SER A 442 64.49 12.20 25.90
C SER A 442 65.83 12.44 25.23
N ARG A 443 66.89 11.73 25.64
CA ARG A 443 68.19 11.81 24.94
C ARG A 443 68.11 11.37 23.48
N LYS A 444 67.32 10.33 23.18
CA LYS A 444 67.13 9.83 21.82
C LYS A 444 66.38 10.84 20.94
N LEU A 445 65.34 11.49 21.48
CA LEU A 445 64.58 12.53 20.80
C LEU A 445 65.44 13.76 20.50
N LEU A 446 66.15 14.29 21.50
CA LEU A 446 67.03 15.47 21.33
C LEU A 446 68.13 15.21 20.29
N ARG A 447 68.85 14.09 20.41
CA ARG A 447 69.86 13.69 19.42
C ARG A 447 69.28 13.55 18.02
N TRP A 448 68.03 13.11 17.90
CA TRP A 448 67.39 12.98 16.59
C TRP A 448 67.05 14.34 16.00
N ILE A 449 66.44 15.25 16.77
CA ILE A 449 66.11 16.61 16.32
C ILE A 449 67.38 17.35 15.92
N GLU A 450 68.44 17.32 16.74
CA GLU A 450 69.73 17.97 16.44
C GLU A 450 70.35 17.48 15.12
N ASN A 451 70.22 16.17 14.82
CA ASN A 451 70.77 15.58 13.61
C ASN A 451 69.91 15.79 12.36
N GLU A 452 68.59 15.87 12.51
CA GLU A 452 67.66 15.99 11.38
C GLU A 452 67.27 17.44 11.04
N LEU A 453 67.27 18.36 12.01
CA LEU A 453 66.92 19.76 11.77
C LEU A 453 67.80 20.43 10.69
N PRO A 454 69.14 20.20 10.64
CA PRO A 454 69.98 20.71 9.55
C PRO A 454 69.70 20.06 8.20
N LYS A 455 69.31 18.78 8.19
CA LYS A 455 69.10 17.97 6.96
C LYS A 455 67.74 18.20 6.32
N SER A 456 66.73 18.42 7.16
CA SER A 456 65.32 18.41 6.78
C SER A 456 64.60 19.71 7.12
N SER A 457 65.31 20.84 7.20
CA SER A 457 64.78 22.16 7.59
C SER A 457 63.52 22.62 6.81
N LYS A 458 63.33 22.12 5.59
CA LYS A 458 62.12 22.35 4.79
C LYS A 458 60.88 21.66 5.37
N TYR A 459 61.03 20.44 5.90
CA TYR A 459 59.94 19.56 6.33
C TYR A 459 59.85 19.39 7.85
N LEU A 460 60.92 19.67 8.60
CA LEU A 460 60.91 19.68 10.06
C LEU A 460 61.14 21.11 10.56
N ARG A 461 60.17 21.64 11.31
CA ARG A 461 60.24 23.00 11.88
C ARG A 461 59.98 22.98 13.37
N LEU A 462 60.66 23.88 14.07
CA LEU A 462 60.42 24.16 15.49
C LEU A 462 59.72 25.50 15.62
N ARG A 463 58.63 25.55 16.39
CA ARG A 463 57.94 26.80 16.72
C ARG A 463 57.56 26.86 18.19
N PRO A 464 57.69 28.02 18.84
CA PRO A 464 57.21 28.21 20.21
C PRO A 464 55.70 28.39 20.23
N SER A 465 55.01 27.68 21.12
CA SER A 465 53.60 27.92 21.47
C SER A 465 53.30 27.37 22.85
N THR A 466 52.22 27.82 23.48
CA THR A 466 51.76 27.34 24.81
C THR A 466 51.12 25.95 24.76
N SER A 467 50.65 25.52 23.59
CA SER A 467 50.09 24.19 23.40
C SER A 467 50.17 23.77 21.94
N THR A 468 50.12 22.45 21.70
CA THR A 468 50.08 21.87 20.35
C THR A 468 48.86 22.36 19.56
N TYR A 469 47.72 22.53 20.22
CA TYR A 469 46.50 23.04 19.59
C TYR A 469 46.60 24.53 19.24
N GLN A 470 47.19 25.34 20.12
CA GLN A 470 47.40 26.76 19.82
C GLN A 470 48.39 26.94 18.66
N LEU A 471 49.44 26.12 18.61
CA LEU A 471 50.37 26.08 17.48
C LEU A 471 49.65 25.81 16.15
N ALA A 472 48.72 24.85 16.12
CA ALA A 472 47.91 24.54 14.93
C ALA A 472 47.08 25.74 14.48
N LYS A 473 46.44 26.44 15.43
CA LYS A 473 45.68 27.66 15.15
C LYS A 473 46.55 28.77 14.58
N ASP A 474 47.73 29.00 15.17
CA ASP A 474 48.66 30.04 14.75
C ASP A 474 49.21 29.78 13.33
N ILE A 475 49.39 28.52 12.95
CA ILE A 475 49.79 28.13 11.59
C ILE A 475 48.70 28.47 10.57
N ILE A 476 47.43 28.24 10.92
CA ILE A 476 46.31 28.52 10.02
C ILE A 476 46.09 30.03 9.89
N SER A 477 46.14 30.77 11.00
CA SER A 477 45.96 32.23 10.97
C SER A 477 47.08 32.95 10.21
N SER A 478 48.32 32.44 10.29
CA SER A 478 49.47 33.06 9.61
C SER A 478 49.58 32.77 8.11
N ASN A 479 49.01 31.66 7.62
CA ASN A 479 49.22 31.23 6.23
C ASN A 479 48.01 31.43 5.30
N ILE A 480 46.80 31.69 5.82
CA ILE A 480 45.59 31.66 4.97
C ILE A 480 44.80 32.97 5.06
N SER A 481 44.90 33.75 3.99
CA SER A 481 43.81 34.63 3.56
C SER A 481 42.72 33.77 2.90
N SER A 482 41.54 33.73 3.52
CA SER A 482 40.25 33.27 2.95
C SER A 482 40.05 31.79 2.56
N ASN A 483 39.03 31.17 3.17
CA ASN A 483 38.11 30.15 2.64
C ASN A 483 38.67 28.98 1.81
N THR A 484 39.47 28.10 2.42
CA THR A 484 39.62 26.73 1.88
C THR A 484 38.96 25.72 2.83
N ASN A 485 38.08 24.88 2.28
CA ASN A 485 37.41 23.78 2.99
C ASN A 485 38.32 22.54 3.18
N SER A 486 39.62 22.65 2.90
CA SER A 486 40.58 21.55 3.00
C SER A 486 41.17 21.44 4.40
N ILE A 487 41.52 20.22 4.82
CA ILE A 487 42.31 19.98 6.04
C ILE A 487 43.73 20.46 5.82
N ILE A 488 44.24 21.31 6.72
CA ILE A 488 45.54 21.97 6.55
C ILE A 488 46.52 21.46 7.59
N ALA A 489 46.07 21.27 8.83
CA ALA A 489 46.90 20.77 9.92
C ALA A 489 46.23 19.58 10.63
N THR A 490 47.02 18.56 10.93
CA THR A 490 46.57 17.41 11.72
C THR A 490 47.45 17.28 12.96
N ILE A 491 46.82 17.21 14.12
CA ILE A 491 47.48 16.98 15.41
C ILE A 491 47.46 15.48 15.70
N LEU A 492 48.61 14.92 16.05
CA LEU A 492 48.75 13.50 16.35
C LEU A 492 48.87 13.28 17.85
N TYR A 493 48.01 12.40 18.38
CA TYR A 493 48.02 11.98 19.79
C TYR A 493 48.18 10.46 19.92
N LEU A 494 48.55 9.99 21.12
CA LEU A 494 48.74 8.57 21.43
C LEU A 494 47.59 7.98 22.26
N SER A 495 47.19 8.64 23.35
CA SER A 495 46.12 8.21 24.25
C SER A 495 44.98 9.24 24.28
N THR A 496 43.73 8.78 24.24
CA THR A 496 42.52 9.60 24.11
C THR A 496 42.25 10.54 25.29
N ASN A 497 42.96 10.37 26.41
CA ASN A 497 42.60 11.01 27.68
C ASN A 497 42.76 12.54 27.73
N ASN A 498 43.45 13.16 26.75
CA ASN A 498 43.76 14.59 26.79
C ASN A 498 42.83 15.49 25.95
N TYR A 499 41.95 14.93 25.11
CA TYR A 499 41.06 15.73 24.27
C TYR A 499 39.63 15.73 24.81
N GLN A 500 39.37 16.58 25.80
CA GLN A 500 38.00 16.97 26.15
C GLN A 500 37.42 17.81 25.02
N GLU A 501 36.16 17.53 24.65
CA GLU A 501 35.41 18.15 23.54
C GLU A 501 35.80 19.61 23.30
N ILE A 502 36.54 19.85 22.21
CA ILE A 502 36.95 21.20 21.84
C ILE A 502 35.69 21.98 21.47
N LYS A 503 35.30 22.92 22.33
CA LYS A 503 34.03 23.67 22.24
C LYS A 503 33.79 24.40 20.91
N ASN A 504 34.82 24.59 20.08
CA ASN A 504 34.74 25.18 18.75
C ASN A 504 35.87 24.60 17.86
N PRO A 505 35.64 23.47 17.16
CA PRO A 505 36.64 22.90 16.26
C PRO A 505 36.80 23.77 15.01
N VAL A 506 38.04 24.11 14.68
CA VAL A 506 38.37 24.80 13.42
C VAL A 506 38.32 23.75 12.31
N LYS A 507 37.47 23.92 11.29
CA LYS A 507 37.27 22.91 10.22
C LYS A 507 38.55 22.46 9.50
N SER A 508 39.60 23.28 9.49
CA SER A 508 40.89 22.98 8.85
C SER A 508 41.91 22.28 9.76
N ILE A 509 41.56 21.99 11.03
CA ILE A 509 42.37 21.23 11.99
C ILE A 509 41.70 19.89 12.27
N THR A 510 42.41 18.78 12.06
CA THR A 510 41.99 17.47 12.55
C THR A 510 42.87 16.99 13.70
N ILE A 511 42.29 16.15 14.56
CA ILE A 511 43.01 15.50 15.66
C ILE A 511 42.84 14.00 15.45
N GLU A 512 43.94 13.30 15.24
CA GLU A 512 43.94 11.89 14.84
C GLU A 512 44.91 11.08 15.70
N ASN A 513 44.57 9.82 15.94
CA ASN A 513 45.49 8.91 16.61
C ASN A 513 46.70 8.66 15.68
N VAL A 514 47.89 8.63 16.24
CA VAL A 514 49.14 8.45 15.46
C VAL A 514 49.15 7.16 14.63
N ASP A 515 48.61 6.06 15.15
CA ASP A 515 48.56 4.77 14.46
C ASP A 515 47.56 4.78 13.30
N GLU A 516 46.37 5.30 13.56
CA GLU A 516 45.34 5.45 12.55
C GLU A 516 45.80 6.35 11.42
N PHE A 517 46.45 7.48 11.75
CA PHE A 517 47.04 8.38 10.79
C PHE A 517 48.13 7.70 9.94
N ALA A 518 49.02 6.94 10.59
CA ALA A 518 50.10 6.22 9.91
C ALA A 518 49.54 5.18 8.93
N ASN A 519 48.50 4.45 9.32
CA ASN A 519 47.81 3.48 8.47
C ASN A 519 47.12 4.17 7.29
N ARG A 520 46.34 5.22 7.55
CA ARG A 520 45.64 6.01 6.52
C ARG A 520 46.61 6.59 5.48
N CYS A 521 47.77 7.06 5.94
CA CYS A 521 48.79 7.65 5.07
C CYS A 521 49.79 6.62 4.51
N ASN A 522 49.57 5.32 4.69
CA ASN A 522 50.46 4.21 4.26
C ASN A 522 51.91 4.39 4.70
N ILE A 523 52.14 4.80 5.95
CA ILE A 523 53.46 5.11 6.49
C ILE A 523 54.08 3.82 7.05
N THR A 524 54.68 3.03 6.16
CA THR A 524 55.34 1.78 6.54
C THR A 524 56.70 2.03 7.18
N ASN A 525 57.06 1.17 8.13
CA ASN A 525 58.39 1.13 8.75
C ASN A 525 59.47 0.76 7.73
N PHE A 526 60.08 1.76 7.09
CA PHE A 526 61.30 1.54 6.32
C PHE A 526 62.45 1.22 7.28
N ARG A 527 62.69 -0.07 7.54
CA ARG A 527 63.98 -0.51 8.09
C ARG A 527 65.05 -0.02 7.12
N ARG A 528 65.97 0.84 7.56
CA ARG A 528 67.16 1.23 6.80
C ARG A 528 67.88 -0.05 6.39
N GLY A 529 67.63 -0.49 5.16
CA GLY A 529 68.38 -1.55 4.50
C GLY A 529 69.80 -1.07 4.37
N THR A 530 70.72 -1.84 4.95
CA THR A 530 72.14 -1.87 4.62
C THR A 530 72.34 -1.55 3.14
N THR A 531 73.04 -0.45 2.85
CA THR A 531 73.49 -0.15 1.50
C THR A 531 74.29 -1.34 0.97
N PRO A 532 73.95 -1.89 -0.21
CA PRO A 532 74.72 -2.96 -0.82
C PRO A 532 76.03 -2.40 -1.42
N ARG A 533 77.13 -2.82 -0.79
CA ARG A 533 78.56 -2.73 -1.17
C ARG A 533 79.17 -1.35 -1.42
#